data_AF-A0A2A5HQ46-F1
#
_entry.id   AF-A0A2A5HQ46-F1
#
_cell.length_a   1.000
_cell.length_b   1.000
_cell.length_c   1.000
_cell.angle_alpha   90.00
_cell.angle_beta   90.00
_cell.angle_gamma   90.00
#
_symmetry.space_group_name_H-M   'P 1'
#
loop_
_entity.id
_entity.type
_entity.pdbx_description
1 polymer ?
#
loop_
_entity_poly.entity_id
_entity_poly.type
_entity_poly.pdbx_seq_one_letter_code
_entity_poly.pdbx_strand_id
1 'polypeptide(L)'
;MKKPNLKDFLSNKNKINFEKSLKMKKITIAISLLVSSVTYAVEGYKDIYIDRERDIIIHGIVCGEDINNLRSFKPSYVFTNTDTISNGTYYYNSPYGNYSLTFKATENMSIMARGLLKSGQTKKDQMVKNVCIVSKLDGLPGAISKNLNKLVLKANDPNWDEVMTKHTFVSGKPAYGEGIFQNDRDTAKFDQEDKEVFDANQKYLKEIEKIFSKEYKEIAGKLPIKLVNAIKYTHQTDGFSVGKTYPLIEEPAVWTSTAKERYNDLNRRRTQTIDWDKVIQENFNWFFGLVGRDNKLKTTHLVSTSKPQWNGRILEQLATVQAKFEDGKSLELDFLITSSKVNSEMFDTIEVIKKKSHLVRNNPIASSKTPRKPVELPSSKAIDVYTPTEKEVNFFSLFRDKAIGDTYRYQ
;
A
#
# COMPACT_ATOMS: atom_id res chain seq x y z
N MET A 1 63.77 -37.77 -51.39
CA MET A 1 64.98 -36.94 -51.14
C MET A 1 64.65 -35.47 -51.44
N LYS A 2 64.96 -34.60 -50.47
CA LYS A 2 65.22 -33.14 -50.51
C LYS A 2 64.22 -32.18 -51.20
N LYS A 3 63.53 -31.39 -50.36
CA LYS A 3 63.04 -30.03 -50.64
C LYS A 3 64.22 -29.08 -50.98
N PRO A 4 64.04 -28.13 -51.91
CA PRO A 4 64.67 -26.81 -51.86
C PRO A 4 63.58 -25.77 -51.44
N ASN A 5 63.66 -25.22 -50.23
CA ASN A 5 64.45 -24.07 -49.77
C ASN A 5 63.76 -22.73 -50.03
N LEU A 6 63.34 -22.14 -48.92
CA LEU A 6 62.36 -21.08 -48.74
C LEU A 6 63.13 -19.79 -48.44
N LYS A 7 63.83 -19.21 -49.44
CA LYS A 7 64.53 -17.93 -49.24
C LYS A 7 64.58 -16.95 -50.42
N ASP A 8 64.10 -17.31 -51.62
CA ASP A 8 64.19 -16.40 -52.78
C ASP A 8 62.84 -15.91 -53.35
N PHE A 9 61.75 -16.00 -52.57
CA PHE A 9 60.45 -15.41 -52.95
C PHE A 9 60.07 -14.16 -52.14
N LEU A 10 61.07 -13.47 -51.59
CA LEU A 10 60.93 -12.17 -50.93
C LEU A 10 61.74 -11.09 -51.66
N SER A 11 61.33 -10.76 -52.88
CA SER A 11 61.72 -9.50 -53.54
C SER A 11 60.70 -9.09 -54.61
N ASN A 12 59.40 -9.09 -54.27
CA ASN A 12 58.41 -8.39 -55.11
C ASN A 12 57.05 -8.11 -54.42
N LYS A 13 57.04 -7.73 -53.13
CA LYS A 13 55.78 -7.36 -52.43
C LYS A 13 55.85 -6.17 -51.46
N ASN A 14 56.95 -5.41 -51.46
CA ASN A 14 57.13 -4.24 -50.59
C ASN A 14 57.52 -2.97 -51.37
N LYS A 15 56.80 -2.66 -52.46
CA LYS A 15 56.88 -1.33 -53.11
C LYS A 15 55.56 -0.85 -53.73
N ILE A 16 54.44 -1.34 -53.20
CA ILE A 16 53.10 -0.81 -53.46
C ILE A 16 52.32 -0.92 -52.14
N ASN A 17 52.73 -0.16 -51.12
CA ASN A 17 51.94 0.14 -49.91
C ASN A 17 52.64 1.15 -48.98
N PHE A 18 53.35 2.14 -49.54
CA PHE A 18 53.95 3.23 -48.75
C PHE A 18 53.65 4.64 -49.27
N GLU A 19 52.81 4.78 -50.31
CA GLU A 19 52.39 6.09 -50.88
C GLU A 19 50.87 6.23 -51.04
N LYS A 20 50.07 5.46 -50.29
CA LYS A 20 48.62 5.72 -50.09
C LYS A 20 48.27 5.98 -48.63
N SER A 21 49.24 6.46 -47.87
CA SER A 21 49.11 6.88 -46.47
C SER A 21 49.66 8.29 -46.31
N LEU A 22 49.13 9.27 -47.05
CA LEU A 22 49.16 10.70 -46.68
C LEU A 22 48.29 11.58 -47.60
N LYS A 23 47.06 11.18 -47.88
CA LYS A 23 45.98 12.14 -48.16
C LYS A 23 44.82 11.83 -47.22
N MET A 24 45.11 11.89 -45.92
CA MET A 24 44.14 12.40 -44.96
C MET A 24 43.67 13.74 -45.53
N LYS A 25 42.52 13.76 -46.22
CA LYS A 25 41.70 14.94 -46.27
C LYS A 25 41.51 15.31 -44.81
N LYS A 26 42.27 16.31 -44.34
CA LYS A 26 41.91 17.09 -43.17
C LYS A 26 40.51 17.58 -43.49
N ILE A 27 39.50 16.85 -43.00
CA ILE A 27 38.14 17.35 -42.90
C ILE A 27 38.27 18.39 -41.80
N THR A 28 38.64 19.59 -42.22
CA THR A 28 38.55 20.78 -41.39
C THR A 28 37.06 20.95 -41.16
N ILE A 29 36.60 20.50 -39.99
CA ILE A 29 35.31 20.91 -39.46
C ILE A 29 35.44 22.41 -39.26
N ALA A 30 35.07 23.19 -40.28
CA ALA A 30 34.95 24.63 -40.18
C ALA A 30 33.66 24.94 -39.41
N ILE A 31 33.61 24.51 -38.15
CA ILE A 31 32.78 25.16 -37.15
C ILE A 31 33.59 26.41 -36.76
N SER A 32 33.59 27.43 -37.61
CA SER A 32 33.99 28.77 -37.16
C SER A 32 32.81 29.34 -36.36
N LEU A 33 32.54 28.74 -35.22
CA LEU A 33 31.76 29.42 -34.19
C LEU A 33 32.76 30.32 -33.47
N LEU A 34 32.54 31.63 -33.55
CA LEU A 34 32.99 32.55 -32.51
C LEU A 34 32.26 32.18 -31.21
N VAL A 35 32.59 31.01 -30.63
CA VAL A 35 32.33 30.77 -29.21
C VAL A 35 33.46 31.48 -28.49
N SER A 36 33.36 32.81 -28.43
CA SER A 36 33.87 33.49 -27.26
C SER A 36 33.35 32.70 -26.06
N SER A 37 34.21 32.47 -25.08
CA SER A 37 33.93 31.78 -23.83
C SER A 37 32.83 32.51 -23.04
N VAL A 38 31.61 32.50 -23.56
CA VAL A 38 30.42 33.02 -22.91
C VAL A 38 29.87 31.86 -22.14
N THR A 39 30.12 31.89 -20.84
CA THR A 39 29.32 31.20 -19.84
C THR A 39 27.85 31.56 -20.09
N TYR A 40 27.16 30.82 -20.97
CA TYR A 40 25.74 31.05 -21.21
C TYR A 40 25.01 30.84 -19.89
N ALA A 41 24.52 31.93 -19.29
CA ALA A 41 23.48 31.85 -18.29
C ALA A 41 22.24 31.35 -19.05
N VAL A 42 21.87 30.09 -18.83
CA VAL A 42 20.64 29.55 -19.37
C VAL A 42 19.53 30.01 -18.42
N GLU A 43 18.93 31.16 -18.73
CA GLU A 43 17.83 31.68 -17.94
C GLU A 43 16.56 30.85 -18.17
N GLY A 44 15.70 30.75 -17.16
CA GLY A 44 14.39 30.09 -17.29
C GLY A 44 13.45 31.00 -18.08
N TYR A 45 13.26 30.71 -19.36
CA TYR A 45 12.49 31.55 -20.28
C TYR A 45 10.98 31.24 -20.25
N LYS A 46 10.62 29.95 -20.15
CA LYS A 46 9.24 29.46 -20.17
C LYS A 46 9.23 28.00 -19.73
N ASP A 47 8.30 27.63 -18.85
CA ASP A 47 8.06 26.24 -18.50
C ASP A 47 7.35 25.52 -19.65
N ILE A 48 7.90 24.38 -20.03
CA ILE A 48 7.39 23.57 -21.15
C ILE A 48 6.95 22.22 -20.59
N TYR A 49 5.64 22.01 -20.69
CA TYR A 49 4.97 20.76 -20.37
C TYR A 49 4.56 20.05 -21.65
N ILE A 50 4.58 18.72 -21.63
CA ILE A 50 4.19 17.91 -22.78
C ILE A 50 2.68 17.78 -22.79
N ASP A 51 2.06 18.15 -23.90
CA ASP A 51 0.67 17.89 -24.20
C ASP A 51 0.52 16.47 -24.76
N ARG A 52 0.02 15.56 -23.93
CA ARG A 52 -0.16 14.15 -24.28
C ARG A 52 -1.31 13.85 -25.24
N GLU A 53 -2.22 14.81 -25.48
CA GLU A 53 -3.31 14.64 -26.44
C GLU A 53 -2.84 14.86 -27.88
N ARG A 54 -1.61 15.33 -28.04
CA ARG A 54 -0.94 15.56 -29.32
C ARG A 54 0.17 14.55 -29.53
N ASP A 55 0.58 14.42 -30.78
CA ASP A 55 1.75 13.61 -31.13
C ASP A 55 2.96 14.07 -30.30
N ILE A 56 3.68 13.09 -29.76
CA ILE A 56 4.92 13.32 -29.03
C ILE A 56 6.08 13.01 -29.96
N ILE A 57 7.02 13.93 -30.03
CA ILE A 57 8.27 13.74 -30.77
C ILE A 57 9.37 13.52 -29.75
N ILE A 58 9.96 12.32 -29.79
CA ILE A 58 11.11 11.95 -28.98
C ILE A 58 12.36 12.28 -29.78
N HIS A 59 13.06 13.33 -29.36
CA HIS A 59 14.30 13.79 -29.98
C HIS A 59 15.48 13.07 -29.38
N GLY A 60 16.20 12.28 -30.17
CA GLY A 60 17.54 11.86 -29.82
C GLY A 60 18.48 13.05 -29.89
N ILE A 61 19.19 13.33 -28.79
CA ILE A 61 20.18 14.40 -28.69
C ILE A 61 21.50 13.86 -28.16
N VAL A 62 22.59 14.59 -28.37
CA VAL A 62 23.85 14.33 -27.69
C VAL A 62 24.37 15.59 -27.03
N CYS A 63 24.87 15.48 -25.80
CA CYS A 63 25.34 16.64 -25.02
C CYS A 63 26.73 16.39 -24.43
N GLY A 64 27.59 17.40 -24.49
CA GLY A 64 28.94 17.39 -23.92
C GLY A 64 29.35 18.75 -23.38
N GLU A 65 30.53 18.84 -22.78
CA GLU A 65 31.03 20.09 -22.18
C GLU A 65 31.59 21.03 -23.25
N ASP A 66 32.24 20.49 -24.29
CA ASP A 66 32.91 21.26 -25.35
C ASP A 66 32.63 20.65 -26.73
N ILE A 67 32.04 21.45 -27.63
CA ILE A 67 31.71 21.07 -29.01
C ILE A 67 32.94 20.63 -29.82
N ASN A 68 34.14 21.11 -29.46
CA ASN A 68 35.38 20.72 -30.11
C ASN A 68 35.88 19.34 -29.66
N ASN A 69 35.37 18.82 -28.55
CA ASN A 69 35.68 17.50 -28.02
C ASN A 69 34.45 16.57 -28.09
N LEU A 70 34.14 16.10 -29.30
CA LEU A 70 33.00 15.22 -29.55
C LEU A 70 33.03 13.90 -28.75
N ARG A 71 34.16 13.51 -28.15
CA ARG A 71 34.24 12.32 -27.29
C ARG A 71 33.53 12.49 -25.95
N SER A 72 33.34 13.72 -25.47
CA SER A 72 32.61 13.97 -24.22
C SER A 72 31.08 13.89 -24.38
N PHE A 73 30.58 13.76 -25.60
CA PHE A 73 29.15 13.81 -25.89
C PHE A 73 28.46 12.50 -25.53
N LYS A 74 27.42 12.58 -24.70
CA LYS A 74 26.58 11.46 -24.29
C LYS A 74 25.17 11.58 -24.88
N PRO A 75 24.55 10.47 -25.32
CA PRO A 75 23.19 10.49 -25.81
C PRO A 75 22.18 10.75 -24.70
N SER A 76 21.06 11.38 -25.06
CA SER A 76 19.90 11.62 -24.21
C SER A 76 18.66 11.76 -25.10
N TYR A 77 17.48 11.78 -24.49
CA TYR A 77 16.23 12.11 -25.18
C TYR A 77 15.57 13.35 -24.59
N VAL A 78 14.83 14.06 -25.43
CA VAL A 78 13.93 15.15 -25.05
C VAL A 78 12.59 14.91 -25.72
N PHE A 79 11.51 15.07 -24.97
CA PHE A 79 10.16 14.91 -25.48
C PHE A 79 9.60 16.30 -25.81
N THR A 80 8.88 16.43 -26.92
CA THR A 80 8.19 17.66 -27.31
C THR A 80 6.89 17.32 -28.04
N ASN A 81 6.04 18.32 -28.26
CA ASN A 81 4.90 18.21 -29.19
C ASN A 81 5.15 18.92 -30.54
N THR A 82 6.40 19.31 -30.77
CA THR A 82 6.85 20.10 -31.91
C THR A 82 8.06 19.44 -32.55
N ASP A 83 8.24 19.60 -33.87
CA ASP A 83 9.36 18.97 -34.57
C ASP A 83 10.73 19.60 -34.22
N THR A 84 10.76 20.63 -33.38
CA THR A 84 11.98 21.23 -32.83
C THR A 84 11.90 21.31 -31.31
N ILE A 85 13.07 21.32 -30.66
CA ILE A 85 13.19 21.61 -29.23
C ILE A 85 13.07 23.12 -29.04
N SER A 86 12.15 23.53 -28.17
CA SER A 86 11.89 24.95 -27.92
C SER A 86 12.87 25.53 -26.90
N ASN A 87 13.08 26.86 -26.96
CA ASN A 87 13.76 27.59 -25.89
C ASN A 87 12.89 27.61 -24.63
N GLY A 88 13.38 27.05 -23.53
CA GLY A 88 12.62 26.93 -22.29
C GLY A 88 13.07 25.76 -21.42
N THR A 89 12.32 25.50 -20.36
CA THR A 89 12.63 24.50 -19.33
C THR A 89 11.66 23.34 -19.39
N TYR A 90 12.19 22.14 -19.61
CA TYR A 90 11.46 20.88 -19.59
C TYR A 90 11.69 20.17 -18.25
N TYR A 91 10.63 19.60 -17.68
CA TYR A 91 10.66 18.96 -16.37
C TYR A 91 10.55 17.45 -16.47
N TYR A 92 11.30 16.75 -15.63
CA TYR A 92 11.41 15.30 -15.64
C TYR A 92 11.40 14.71 -14.23
N ASN A 93 10.87 13.50 -14.12
CA ASN A 93 10.99 12.65 -12.94
C ASN A 93 11.79 11.39 -13.29
N SER A 94 12.76 11.06 -12.45
CA SER A 94 13.51 9.81 -12.52
C SER A 94 13.59 9.14 -11.15
N PRO A 95 14.02 7.87 -11.08
CA PRO A 95 14.30 7.21 -9.80
C PRO A 95 15.30 7.96 -8.90
N TYR A 96 16.15 8.82 -9.48
CA TYR A 96 17.14 9.64 -8.76
C TYR A 96 16.61 11.03 -8.35
N GLY A 97 15.30 11.25 -8.52
CA GLY A 97 14.62 12.49 -8.21
C GLY A 97 14.23 13.30 -9.45
N ASN A 98 13.53 14.40 -9.19
CA ASN A 98 13.10 15.35 -10.21
C ASN A 98 14.29 16.18 -10.70
N TYR A 99 14.27 16.52 -11.98
CA TYR A 99 15.27 17.40 -12.59
C TYR A 99 14.64 18.21 -13.73
N SER A 100 15.33 19.26 -14.14
CA SER A 100 14.91 20.10 -15.26
C SER A 100 16.03 20.27 -16.29
N LEU A 101 15.62 20.37 -17.56
CA LEU A 101 16.48 20.64 -18.69
C LEU A 101 16.07 21.97 -19.32
N THR A 102 16.93 22.98 -19.23
CA THR A 102 16.69 24.27 -19.88
C THR A 102 17.49 24.34 -21.17
N PHE A 103 16.83 24.63 -22.29
CA PHE A 103 17.48 24.77 -23.60
C PHE A 103 17.44 26.21 -24.08
N LYS A 104 18.54 26.65 -24.68
CA LYS A 104 18.67 27.95 -25.34
C LYS A 104 19.37 27.75 -26.69
N ALA A 105 18.71 28.20 -27.75
CA ALA A 105 19.26 28.17 -29.10
C ALA A 105 20.58 28.95 -29.18
N THR A 106 21.51 28.45 -29.98
CA THR A 106 22.71 29.17 -30.40
C THR A 106 22.48 29.77 -31.80
N GLU A 107 23.49 30.42 -32.38
CA GLU A 107 23.47 30.88 -33.77
C GLU A 107 23.21 29.73 -34.77
N ASN A 108 23.58 28.50 -34.41
CA ASN A 108 23.24 27.29 -35.17
C ASN A 108 22.06 26.57 -34.52
N MET A 109 20.91 26.50 -35.20
CA MET A 109 19.70 25.86 -34.67
C MET A 109 19.85 24.36 -34.37
N SER A 110 20.87 23.69 -34.93
CA SER A 110 21.17 22.28 -34.60
C SER A 110 21.98 22.13 -33.31
N ILE A 111 22.40 23.24 -32.70
CA ILE A 111 23.19 23.29 -31.48
C ILE A 111 22.48 24.18 -30.46
N MET A 112 22.27 23.64 -29.27
CA MET A 112 21.66 24.37 -28.16
C MET A 112 22.55 24.32 -26.93
N ALA A 113 22.64 25.45 -26.22
CA ALA A 113 23.13 25.45 -24.84
C ALA A 113 22.08 24.80 -23.95
N ARG A 114 22.51 23.91 -23.05
CA ARG A 114 21.65 23.16 -22.14
C ARG A 114 22.10 23.32 -20.71
N GLY A 115 21.18 23.77 -19.87
CA GLY A 115 21.27 23.73 -18.42
C GLY A 115 20.60 22.50 -17.83
N LEU A 116 21.19 21.90 -16.80
CA LEU A 116 20.61 20.80 -16.02
C LEU A 116 20.65 21.13 -14.53
N LEU A 117 19.49 21.10 -13.89
CA LEU A 117 19.32 21.16 -12.42
C LEU A 117 18.74 19.84 -11.94
N LYS A 118 19.27 19.27 -10.87
CA LYS A 118 18.83 17.98 -10.30
C LYS A 118 18.40 18.12 -8.85
N SER A 119 17.59 17.19 -8.36
CA SER A 119 17.42 16.91 -6.92
C SER A 119 17.09 18.15 -6.08
N GLY A 120 16.07 18.92 -6.50
CA GLY A 120 15.60 20.11 -5.76
C GLY A 120 16.49 21.35 -5.89
N GLN A 121 17.53 21.33 -6.73
CA GLN A 121 18.29 22.51 -7.09
C GLN A 121 17.41 23.51 -7.86
N THR A 122 17.43 24.76 -7.43
CA THR A 122 16.66 25.86 -8.06
C THR A 122 17.53 27.04 -8.44
N LYS A 123 18.80 27.07 -8.00
CA LYS A 123 19.70 28.20 -8.23
C LYS A 123 20.52 28.04 -9.51
N LYS A 124 20.73 29.15 -10.24
CA LYS A 124 21.43 29.17 -11.54
C LYS A 124 22.90 28.73 -11.46
N ASP A 125 23.57 29.00 -10.34
CA ASP A 125 24.96 28.63 -10.07
C ASP A 125 25.15 27.12 -9.89
N GLN A 126 24.09 26.40 -9.53
CA GLN A 126 24.10 24.94 -9.38
C GLN A 126 23.91 24.21 -10.72
N MET A 127 23.61 24.94 -11.79
CA MET A 127 23.25 24.37 -13.08
C MET A 127 24.47 23.81 -13.81
N VAL A 128 24.41 22.52 -14.16
CA VAL A 128 25.41 21.90 -15.04
C VAL A 128 25.14 22.35 -16.47
N LYS A 129 26.13 23.01 -17.09
CA LYS A 129 26.02 23.62 -18.42
C LYS A 129 26.74 22.77 -19.46
N ASN A 130 26.01 22.35 -20.47
CA ASN A 130 26.53 21.59 -21.61
C ASN A 130 26.12 22.26 -22.92
N VAL A 131 26.80 21.88 -24.00
CA VAL A 131 26.37 22.11 -25.37
C VAL A 131 25.77 20.83 -25.92
N CYS A 132 24.64 20.91 -26.59
CA CYS A 132 23.93 19.78 -27.16
C CYS A 132 23.75 19.92 -28.67
N ILE A 133 24.01 18.84 -29.39
CA ILE A 133 23.59 18.70 -30.79
C ILE A 133 22.21 18.06 -30.78
N VAL A 134 21.24 18.76 -31.36
CA VAL A 134 19.81 18.40 -31.29
C VAL A 134 19.23 17.97 -32.64
N SER A 135 19.98 18.14 -33.73
CA SER A 135 19.64 17.65 -35.07
C SER A 135 20.89 17.32 -35.88
N LYS A 136 20.72 16.55 -36.97
CA LYS A 136 21.84 16.13 -37.83
C LYS A 136 22.54 17.34 -38.47
N LEU A 137 23.87 17.27 -38.51
CA LEU A 137 24.77 18.23 -39.13
C LEU A 137 25.70 17.50 -40.10
N ASP A 138 26.05 18.17 -41.20
CA ASP A 138 27.00 17.65 -42.16
C ASP A 138 28.39 17.49 -41.53
N GLY A 139 29.03 16.34 -41.79
CA GLY A 139 30.37 16.05 -41.28
C GLY A 139 30.43 15.45 -39.87
N LEU A 140 29.29 15.20 -39.20
CA LEU A 140 29.30 14.48 -37.92
C LEU A 140 29.74 13.02 -38.08
N PRO A 141 30.52 12.47 -37.11
CA PRO A 141 30.81 11.05 -37.08
C PRO A 141 29.52 10.21 -37.05
N GLY A 142 29.46 9.13 -37.83
CA GLY A 142 28.27 8.27 -37.90
C GLY A 142 27.82 7.72 -36.54
N ALA A 143 28.76 7.50 -35.61
CA ALA A 143 28.49 7.09 -34.24
C ALA A 143 27.70 8.12 -33.41
N ILE A 144 27.79 9.40 -33.74
CA ILE A 144 27.00 10.49 -33.13
C ILE A 144 25.71 10.66 -33.91
N SER A 145 25.78 10.70 -35.24
CA SER A 145 24.61 10.92 -36.09
C SER A 145 23.50 9.88 -35.88
N LYS A 146 23.82 8.63 -35.51
CA LYS A 146 22.82 7.59 -35.22
C LYS A 146 21.96 7.88 -33.98
N ASN A 147 22.46 8.70 -33.06
CA ASN A 147 21.74 9.06 -31.83
C ASN A 147 20.85 10.30 -32.01
N LEU A 148 20.88 10.94 -33.18
CA LEU A 148 20.14 12.18 -33.49
C LEU A 148 18.84 11.92 -34.26
N ASN A 149 18.30 10.71 -34.18
CA ASN A 149 17.04 10.36 -34.83
C ASN A 149 15.86 10.84 -34.00
N LYS A 150 14.77 11.20 -34.68
CA LYS A 150 13.48 11.52 -34.07
C LYS A 150 12.54 10.35 -34.21
N LEU A 151 11.73 10.13 -33.18
CA LEU A 151 10.60 9.21 -33.24
C LEU A 151 9.31 10.01 -33.01
N VAL A 152 8.38 9.94 -33.96
CA VAL A 152 7.04 10.51 -33.79
C VAL A 152 6.15 9.41 -33.22
N LEU A 153 5.70 9.60 -31.99
CA LEU A 153 4.75 8.74 -31.32
C LEU A 153 3.35 9.36 -31.43
N LYS A 154 2.48 8.71 -32.21
CA LYS A 154 1.13 9.21 -32.44
C LYS A 154 0.34 9.18 -31.15
N ALA A 155 -0.49 10.21 -30.93
CA ALA A 155 -1.30 10.28 -29.72
C ALA A 155 -2.13 9.00 -29.52
N ASN A 156 -2.64 8.35 -30.57
CA ASN A 156 -3.46 7.14 -30.53
C ASN A 156 -2.70 5.82 -30.81
N ASP A 157 -1.37 5.80 -30.71
CA ASP A 157 -0.57 4.60 -30.97
C ASP A 157 -0.90 3.47 -29.94
N PRO A 158 -1.23 2.24 -30.37
CA PRO A 158 -1.50 1.12 -29.46
C PRO A 158 -0.28 0.69 -28.64
N ASN A 159 0.93 1.00 -29.09
CA ASN A 159 2.19 0.68 -28.39
C ASN A 159 2.76 1.89 -27.62
N TRP A 160 1.95 2.95 -27.42
CA TRP A 160 2.40 4.21 -26.83
C TRP A 160 3.11 4.01 -25.49
N ASP A 161 2.54 3.22 -24.59
CA ASP A 161 3.08 3.01 -23.24
C ASP A 161 4.39 2.22 -23.26
N GLU A 162 4.52 1.24 -24.15
CA GLU A 162 5.76 0.48 -24.33
C GLU A 162 6.88 1.40 -24.84
N VAL A 163 6.60 2.19 -25.87
CA VAL A 163 7.56 3.13 -26.46
C VAL A 163 7.97 4.19 -25.42
N MET A 164 7.02 4.77 -24.69
CA MET A 164 7.33 5.75 -23.64
C MET A 164 8.14 5.14 -22.50
N THR A 165 7.82 3.92 -22.06
CA THR A 165 8.60 3.23 -21.00
C THR A 165 10.06 3.04 -21.42
N LYS A 166 10.30 2.62 -22.66
CA LYS A 166 11.66 2.43 -23.20
C LYS A 166 12.50 3.71 -23.16
N HIS A 167 11.92 4.84 -23.54
CA HIS A 167 12.65 6.12 -23.62
C HIS A 167 12.75 6.82 -22.26
N THR A 168 11.70 6.74 -21.43
CA THR A 168 11.70 7.32 -20.09
C THR A 168 12.67 6.62 -19.12
N PHE A 169 13.02 5.36 -19.37
CA PHE A 169 14.11 4.69 -18.64
C PHE A 169 15.46 5.41 -18.79
N VAL A 170 15.71 6.00 -19.96
CA VAL A 170 16.99 6.68 -20.27
C VAL A 170 16.96 8.14 -19.87
N SER A 171 15.83 8.83 -20.08
CA SER A 171 15.72 10.29 -19.99
C SER A 171 14.65 10.79 -19.01
N GLY A 172 14.15 9.94 -18.11
CA GLY A 172 13.10 10.29 -17.15
C GLY A 172 11.71 10.46 -17.78
N LYS A 173 10.67 10.44 -16.94
CA LYS A 173 9.28 10.71 -17.31
C LYS A 173 9.09 12.22 -17.49
N PRO A 174 8.62 12.72 -18.65
CA PRO A 174 8.36 14.15 -18.83
C PRO A 174 7.18 14.61 -17.98
N ALA A 175 7.15 15.89 -17.64
CA ALA A 175 6.01 16.51 -16.99
C ALA A 175 4.90 16.86 -18.00
N TYR A 176 3.66 16.59 -17.63
CA TYR A 176 2.44 16.97 -18.37
C TYR A 176 1.76 18.21 -17.77
N GLY A 177 2.25 18.67 -16.61
CA GLY A 177 1.84 19.87 -15.91
C GLY A 177 2.73 20.11 -14.70
N GLU A 178 2.53 21.20 -13.97
CA GLU A 178 3.32 21.49 -12.78
C GLU A 178 3.17 20.37 -11.73
N GLY A 179 4.28 19.67 -11.44
CA GLY A 179 4.27 18.53 -10.52
C GLY A 179 3.59 17.24 -11.04
N ILE A 180 3.11 17.23 -12.29
CA ILE A 180 2.35 16.11 -12.87
C ILE A 180 3.23 15.34 -13.87
N PHE A 181 3.55 14.08 -13.56
CA PHE A 181 4.44 13.22 -14.37
C PHE A 181 3.78 11.91 -14.84
N GLN A 182 2.46 11.78 -14.69
CA GLN A 182 1.68 10.56 -15.00
C GLN A 182 0.75 10.74 -16.20
N ASN A 183 0.52 9.65 -16.92
CA ASN A 183 -0.33 9.59 -18.12
C ASN A 183 -1.81 9.34 -17.73
N ASP A 184 -2.76 10.17 -18.21
CA ASP A 184 -4.17 10.07 -17.80
C ASP A 184 -4.97 8.99 -18.53
N ARG A 185 -4.47 8.40 -19.62
CA ARG A 185 -5.20 7.32 -20.34
C ARG A 185 -5.36 6.05 -19.52
N ASP A 186 -4.36 5.76 -18.70
CA ASP A 186 -4.39 4.70 -17.70
C ASP A 186 -5.21 5.10 -16.46
N THR A 187 -5.37 6.40 -16.20
CA THR A 187 -6.01 6.91 -14.98
C THR A 187 -7.51 6.61 -14.96
N ALA A 188 -8.22 6.72 -16.09
CA ALA A 188 -9.65 6.38 -16.15
C ALA A 188 -9.92 4.87 -15.93
N LYS A 189 -9.09 4.00 -16.52
CA LYS A 189 -9.18 2.54 -16.33
C LYS A 189 -8.83 2.16 -14.89
N PHE A 190 -7.75 2.73 -14.35
CA PHE A 190 -7.33 2.48 -12.97
C PHE A 190 -8.28 3.06 -11.93
N ASP A 191 -8.90 4.21 -12.19
CA ASP A 191 -9.94 4.77 -11.35
C ASP A 191 -11.20 3.89 -11.35
N GLN A 192 -11.55 3.31 -12.50
CA GLN A 192 -12.66 2.36 -12.60
C GLN A 192 -12.34 1.05 -11.84
N GLU A 193 -11.14 0.49 -12.00
CA GLU A 193 -10.68 -0.68 -11.24
C GLU A 193 -10.69 -0.41 -9.72
N ASP A 194 -10.17 0.74 -9.29
CA ASP A 194 -10.11 1.12 -7.88
C ASP A 194 -11.52 1.34 -7.30
N LYS A 195 -12.44 1.88 -8.12
CA LYS A 195 -13.87 2.00 -7.77
C LYS A 195 -14.56 0.65 -7.65
N GLU A 196 -14.27 -0.30 -8.54
CA GLU A 196 -14.82 -1.65 -8.46
C GLU A 196 -14.37 -2.37 -7.18
N VAL A 197 -13.10 -2.17 -6.76
CA VAL A 197 -12.60 -2.67 -5.47
C VAL A 197 -13.37 -2.03 -4.31
N PHE A 198 -13.57 -0.71 -4.34
CA PHE A 198 -14.33 -0.01 -3.30
C PHE A 198 -15.78 -0.51 -3.23
N ASP A 199 -16.47 -0.61 -4.37
CA ASP A 199 -17.85 -1.07 -4.44
C ASP A 199 -17.99 -2.53 -3.97
N ALA A 200 -17.02 -3.38 -4.28
CA ALA A 200 -16.94 -4.75 -3.76
C ALA A 200 -16.76 -4.78 -2.24
N ASN A 201 -15.91 -3.92 -1.68
CA ASN A 201 -15.75 -3.79 -0.23
C ASN A 201 -17.06 -3.35 0.45
N GLN A 202 -17.77 -2.37 -0.11
CA GLN A 202 -19.06 -1.92 0.44
C GLN A 202 -20.12 -3.02 0.39
N LYS A 203 -20.16 -3.81 -0.69
CA LYS A 203 -21.05 -4.97 -0.80
C LYS A 203 -20.67 -6.06 0.22
N TYR A 204 -19.38 -6.32 0.38
CA TYR A 204 -18.86 -7.27 1.36
C TYR A 204 -19.30 -6.90 2.79
N LEU A 205 -19.08 -5.64 3.20
CA LEU A 205 -19.45 -5.16 4.54
C LEU A 205 -20.96 -5.28 4.79
N LYS A 206 -21.79 -4.94 3.80
CA LYS A 206 -23.25 -5.12 3.90
C LYS A 206 -23.65 -6.58 4.04
N GLU A 207 -22.96 -7.49 3.37
CA GLU A 207 -23.25 -8.92 3.49
C GLU A 207 -22.81 -9.48 4.86
N ILE A 208 -21.68 -9.01 5.39
CA ILE A 208 -21.28 -9.30 6.76
C ILE A 208 -22.33 -8.81 7.76
N GLU A 209 -22.87 -7.60 7.60
CA GLU A 209 -23.95 -7.09 8.47
C GLU A 209 -25.20 -8.00 8.44
N LYS A 210 -25.54 -8.58 7.28
CA LYS A 210 -26.65 -9.54 7.16
C LYS A 210 -26.36 -10.84 7.89
N ILE A 211 -25.16 -11.41 7.70
CA ILE A 211 -24.72 -12.63 8.39
C ILE A 211 -24.76 -12.39 9.90
N PHE A 212 -24.16 -11.29 10.35
CA PHE A 212 -24.17 -10.88 11.75
C PHE A 212 -25.59 -10.75 12.29
N SER A 213 -26.47 -10.03 11.59
CA SER A 213 -27.86 -9.82 12.02
C SER A 213 -28.64 -11.13 12.13
N LYS A 214 -28.33 -12.13 11.29
CA LYS A 214 -28.94 -13.46 11.38
C LYS A 214 -28.46 -14.18 12.63
N GLU A 215 -27.16 -14.30 12.83
CA GLU A 215 -26.60 -14.99 14.01
C GLU A 215 -26.96 -14.28 15.32
N TYR A 216 -26.96 -12.95 15.31
CA TYR A 216 -27.45 -12.12 16.41
C TYR A 216 -28.87 -12.53 16.83
N LYS A 217 -29.80 -12.69 15.89
CA LYS A 217 -31.18 -13.10 16.20
C LYS A 217 -31.23 -14.48 16.85
N GLU A 218 -30.41 -15.41 16.36
CA GLU A 218 -30.33 -16.76 16.92
C GLU A 218 -29.76 -16.77 18.34
N ILE A 219 -28.75 -15.95 18.62
CA ILE A 219 -28.15 -15.81 19.94
C ILE A 219 -29.12 -15.07 20.89
N ALA A 220 -29.62 -13.91 20.48
CA ALA A 220 -30.50 -13.06 21.27
C ALA A 220 -31.80 -13.80 21.65
N GLY A 221 -32.37 -14.59 20.73
CA GLY A 221 -33.55 -15.40 20.98
C GLY A 221 -33.35 -16.47 22.06
N LYS A 222 -32.11 -16.91 22.31
CA LYS A 222 -31.78 -17.89 23.36
C LYS A 222 -31.48 -17.23 24.72
N LEU A 223 -31.19 -15.93 24.77
CA LEU A 223 -30.82 -15.24 26.01
C LEU A 223 -31.90 -15.29 27.11
N PRO A 224 -33.21 -15.13 26.82
CA PRO A 224 -34.24 -15.27 27.86
C PRO A 224 -34.23 -16.64 28.53
N ILE A 225 -34.13 -17.71 27.74
CA ILE A 225 -34.08 -19.09 28.26
C ILE A 225 -32.79 -19.29 29.07
N LYS A 226 -31.66 -18.78 28.60
CA LYS A 226 -30.39 -18.84 29.35
C LYS A 226 -30.49 -18.10 30.69
N LEU A 227 -31.16 -16.95 30.74
CA LEU A 227 -31.39 -16.23 31.99
C LEU A 227 -32.27 -17.04 32.96
N VAL A 228 -33.34 -17.69 32.48
CA VAL A 228 -34.16 -18.60 33.30
C VAL A 228 -33.28 -19.70 33.91
N ASN A 229 -32.46 -20.35 33.09
CA ASN A 229 -31.59 -21.41 33.59
C ASN A 229 -30.53 -20.89 34.56
N ALA A 230 -29.93 -19.72 34.29
CA ALA A 230 -28.95 -19.12 35.17
C ALA A 230 -29.56 -18.77 36.54
N ILE A 231 -30.76 -18.19 36.58
CA ILE A 231 -31.49 -17.91 37.82
C ILE A 231 -31.83 -19.22 38.55
N LYS A 232 -32.32 -20.24 37.84
CA LYS A 232 -32.58 -21.55 38.45
C LYS A 232 -31.31 -22.15 39.05
N TYR A 233 -30.20 -22.07 38.34
CA TYR A 233 -28.90 -22.54 38.79
C TYR A 233 -28.45 -21.78 40.04
N THR A 234 -28.59 -20.45 40.10
CA THR A 234 -28.23 -19.68 41.30
C THR A 234 -29.03 -20.14 42.50
N HIS A 235 -30.36 -20.30 42.40
CA HIS A 235 -31.17 -20.77 43.53
C HIS A 235 -30.81 -22.20 43.98
N GLN A 236 -30.42 -23.08 43.06
CA GLN A 236 -29.99 -24.45 43.39
C GLN A 236 -28.61 -24.52 44.05
N THR A 237 -27.73 -23.59 43.69
CA THR A 237 -26.32 -23.62 44.09
C THR A 237 -25.94 -22.51 45.05
N ASP A 238 -26.91 -21.74 45.54
CA ASP A 238 -26.66 -20.73 46.55
C ASP A 238 -26.17 -21.37 47.86
N GLY A 239 -24.91 -21.13 48.21
CA GLY A 239 -24.19 -21.86 49.24
C GLY A 239 -23.16 -22.86 48.72
N PHE A 240 -22.89 -22.89 47.40
CA PHE A 240 -21.91 -23.78 46.77
C PHE A 240 -20.51 -23.70 47.38
N SER A 241 -20.13 -22.53 47.89
CA SER A 241 -18.85 -22.31 48.56
C SER A 241 -18.89 -22.63 50.06
N VAL A 242 -20.08 -22.72 50.67
CA VAL A 242 -20.25 -22.96 52.10
C VAL A 242 -19.87 -24.40 52.43
N GLY A 243 -18.83 -24.57 53.25
CA GLY A 243 -18.35 -25.90 53.65
C GLY A 243 -17.54 -26.64 52.59
N LYS A 244 -17.22 -26.01 51.45
CA LYS A 244 -16.39 -26.63 50.40
C LYS A 244 -14.94 -26.74 50.90
N THR A 245 -14.39 -27.96 50.85
CA THR A 245 -12.99 -28.22 51.19
C THR A 245 -12.20 -28.53 49.92
N TYR A 246 -11.00 -27.95 49.82
CA TYR A 246 -10.10 -28.17 48.68
C TYR A 246 -8.97 -29.08 49.14
N PRO A 247 -8.85 -30.30 48.59
CA PRO A 247 -7.88 -31.28 49.05
C PRO A 247 -6.47 -30.69 49.06
N LEU A 248 -5.70 -31.02 50.10
CA LEU A 248 -4.30 -30.65 50.21
C LEU A 248 -3.52 -31.35 49.09
N ILE A 249 -2.59 -30.62 48.48
CA ILE A 249 -1.68 -31.18 47.48
C ILE A 249 -0.41 -31.52 48.24
N GLU A 250 -0.15 -32.82 48.38
CA GLU A 250 1.02 -33.33 49.08
C GLU A 250 2.30 -33.05 48.28
N GLU A 251 3.36 -32.69 48.99
CA GLU A 251 4.68 -32.56 48.40
C GLU A 251 5.21 -33.93 47.98
N PRO A 252 5.92 -34.03 46.84
CA PRO A 252 6.52 -35.29 46.44
C PRO A 252 7.63 -35.70 47.42
N ALA A 253 7.68 -36.99 47.78
CA ALA A 253 8.72 -37.54 48.64
C ALA A 253 10.15 -37.35 48.08
N VAL A 254 10.28 -37.22 46.75
CA VAL A 254 11.55 -36.93 46.06
C VAL A 254 11.30 -35.85 45.00
N TRP A 255 12.06 -34.75 45.09
CA TRP A 255 11.99 -33.63 44.15
C TRP A 255 12.79 -33.91 42.88
N THR A 256 12.18 -34.63 41.94
CA THR A 256 12.64 -34.67 40.55
C THR A 256 12.02 -33.53 39.74
N SER A 257 12.60 -33.20 38.58
CA SER A 257 12.05 -32.17 37.69
C SER A 257 10.58 -32.45 37.33
N THR A 258 10.24 -33.70 37.02
CA THR A 258 8.86 -34.13 36.68
C THR A 258 7.92 -34.06 37.89
N ALA A 259 8.37 -34.46 39.08
CA ALA A 259 7.56 -34.39 40.29
C ALA A 259 7.25 -32.93 40.67
N LYS A 260 8.23 -32.04 40.52
CA LYS A 260 8.06 -30.60 40.74
C LYS A 260 7.05 -29.98 39.78
N GLU A 261 7.13 -30.31 38.50
CA GLU A 261 6.20 -29.83 37.49
C GLU A 261 4.77 -30.27 37.78
N ARG A 262 4.57 -31.55 38.13
CA ARG A 262 3.25 -32.09 38.49
C ARG A 262 2.66 -31.43 39.74
N TYR A 263 3.47 -31.26 40.78
CA TYR A 263 3.06 -30.55 42.00
C TYR A 263 2.61 -29.11 41.71
N ASN A 264 3.40 -28.37 40.92
CA ASN A 264 3.07 -27.00 40.51
C ASN A 264 1.79 -26.94 39.67
N ASP A 265 1.59 -27.88 38.74
CA ASP A 265 0.38 -27.92 37.92
C ASP A 265 -0.87 -28.19 38.78
N LEU A 266 -0.79 -29.14 39.72
CA LEU A 266 -1.88 -29.41 40.65
C LEU A 266 -2.19 -28.18 41.51
N ASN A 267 -1.17 -27.52 42.05
CA ASN A 267 -1.35 -26.31 42.86
C ASN A 267 -2.02 -25.19 42.06
N ARG A 268 -1.55 -24.95 40.84
CA ARG A 268 -2.15 -23.98 39.94
C ARG A 268 -3.63 -24.28 39.67
N ARG A 269 -3.98 -25.54 39.37
CA ARG A 269 -5.38 -25.95 39.13
C ARG A 269 -6.24 -25.74 40.37
N ARG A 270 -5.74 -26.11 41.56
CA ARG A 270 -6.45 -25.92 42.83
C ARG A 270 -6.73 -24.44 43.09
N THR A 271 -5.72 -23.58 42.95
CA THR A 271 -5.90 -22.12 43.09
C THR A 271 -6.92 -21.59 42.10
N GLN A 272 -6.84 -21.98 40.82
CA GLN A 272 -7.82 -21.59 39.81
C GLN A 272 -9.25 -22.04 40.18
N THR A 273 -9.43 -23.25 40.72
CA THR A 273 -10.75 -23.70 41.18
C THR A 273 -11.29 -22.84 42.33
N ILE A 274 -10.46 -22.55 43.33
CA ILE A 274 -10.82 -21.68 44.47
C ILE A 274 -11.23 -20.29 43.97
N ASP A 275 -10.43 -19.71 43.08
CA ASP A 275 -10.70 -18.38 42.53
C ASP A 275 -12.01 -18.37 41.74
N TRP A 276 -12.28 -19.40 40.93
CA TRP A 276 -13.54 -19.54 40.20
C TRP A 276 -14.74 -19.68 41.12
N ASP A 277 -14.65 -20.52 42.16
CA ASP A 277 -15.73 -20.70 43.12
C ASP A 277 -16.06 -19.38 43.85
N LYS A 278 -15.04 -18.57 44.16
CA LYS A 278 -15.22 -17.24 44.72
C LYS A 278 -15.95 -16.31 43.75
N VAL A 279 -15.55 -16.26 42.49
CA VAL A 279 -16.23 -15.45 41.46
C VAL A 279 -17.70 -15.85 41.32
N ILE A 280 -18.00 -17.16 41.33
CA ILE A 280 -19.36 -17.68 41.24
C ILE A 280 -20.20 -17.25 42.43
N GLN A 281 -19.68 -17.40 43.66
CA GLN A 281 -20.40 -16.99 44.86
C GLN A 281 -20.67 -15.48 44.87
N GLU A 282 -19.71 -14.66 44.44
CA GLU A 282 -19.90 -13.22 44.34
C GLU A 282 -20.99 -12.84 43.32
N ASN A 283 -21.05 -13.53 42.18
CA ASN A 283 -22.10 -13.32 41.19
C ASN A 283 -23.50 -13.67 41.76
N PHE A 284 -23.62 -14.74 42.54
CA PHE A 284 -24.87 -15.12 43.20
C PHE A 284 -25.27 -14.11 44.26
N ASN A 285 -24.30 -13.69 45.09
CA ASN A 285 -24.53 -12.68 46.12
C ASN A 285 -25.00 -11.36 45.52
N TRP A 286 -24.40 -10.92 44.41
CA TRP A 286 -24.86 -9.75 43.66
C TRP A 286 -26.30 -9.91 43.19
N PHE A 287 -26.63 -11.04 42.55
CA PHE A 287 -27.98 -11.29 42.06
C PHE A 287 -29.01 -11.29 43.20
N PHE A 288 -28.77 -12.05 44.27
CA PHE A 288 -29.71 -12.13 45.40
C PHE A 288 -29.80 -10.85 46.21
N GLY A 289 -28.71 -10.09 46.34
CA GLY A 289 -28.73 -8.77 46.94
C GLY A 289 -29.61 -7.79 46.17
N LEU A 290 -29.73 -8.00 44.85
CA LEU A 290 -30.52 -7.16 43.97
C LEU A 290 -32.00 -7.60 43.90
N VAL A 291 -32.27 -8.89 43.65
CA VAL A 291 -33.65 -9.37 43.43
C VAL A 291 -34.36 -9.88 44.69
N GLY A 292 -33.61 -10.20 45.75
CA GLY A 292 -34.10 -10.89 46.93
C GLY A 292 -34.13 -12.41 46.76
N ARG A 293 -33.64 -13.15 47.76
CA ARG A 293 -33.46 -14.62 47.71
C ARG A 293 -34.76 -15.40 47.50
N ASP A 294 -35.84 -14.93 48.11
CA ASP A 294 -37.15 -15.61 48.09
C ASP A 294 -38.03 -15.16 46.91
N ASN A 295 -37.57 -14.18 46.13
CA ASN A 295 -38.34 -13.59 45.05
C ASN A 295 -38.24 -14.45 43.79
N LYS A 296 -39.38 -15.03 43.37
CA LYS A 296 -39.39 -15.99 42.26
C LYS A 296 -39.51 -15.30 40.92
N LEU A 297 -38.81 -15.86 39.94
CA LEU A 297 -38.91 -15.45 38.53
C LEU A 297 -40.28 -15.80 37.97
N LYS A 298 -40.97 -14.81 37.41
CA LYS A 298 -42.28 -14.96 36.77
C LYS A 298 -42.16 -15.12 35.26
N THR A 299 -41.43 -14.21 34.60
CA THR A 299 -41.23 -14.25 33.15
C THR A 299 -39.88 -13.66 32.73
N THR A 300 -39.38 -14.10 31.58
CA THR A 300 -38.23 -13.48 30.90
C THR A 300 -38.57 -13.22 29.44
N HIS A 301 -38.19 -12.06 28.90
CA HIS A 301 -38.34 -11.78 27.48
C HIS A 301 -37.28 -10.79 26.99
N LEU A 302 -37.07 -10.78 25.67
CA LEU A 302 -36.24 -9.79 25.01
C LEU A 302 -37.02 -8.48 24.87
N VAL A 303 -36.50 -7.37 25.39
CA VAL A 303 -37.20 -6.08 25.46
C VAL A 303 -36.78 -5.13 24.35
N SER A 304 -35.48 -5.01 24.11
CA SER A 304 -34.98 -4.12 23.07
C SER A 304 -33.76 -4.70 22.38
N THR A 305 -33.61 -4.26 21.13
CA THR A 305 -32.45 -4.56 20.30
C THR A 305 -31.99 -3.26 19.68
N SER A 306 -30.73 -2.90 19.91
CA SER A 306 -30.10 -1.78 19.20
C SER A 306 -29.89 -2.13 17.72
N LYS A 307 -29.50 -1.15 16.89
CA LYS A 307 -29.05 -1.44 15.52
C LYS A 307 -27.60 -1.94 15.55
N PRO A 308 -27.22 -2.86 14.64
CA PRO A 308 -25.82 -3.24 14.49
C PRO A 308 -24.98 -2.02 14.15
N GLN A 309 -23.82 -1.90 14.80
CA GLN A 309 -22.89 -0.79 14.60
C GLN A 309 -21.45 -1.31 14.49
N TRP A 310 -20.65 -0.64 13.65
CA TRP A 310 -19.22 -0.92 13.55
C TRP A 310 -18.45 -0.20 14.65
N ASN A 311 -17.80 -0.97 15.52
CA ASN A 311 -16.78 -0.49 16.44
C ASN A 311 -15.40 -0.83 15.85
N GLY A 312 -14.91 0.06 14.99
CA GLY A 312 -13.72 -0.18 14.19
C GLY A 312 -13.92 -1.34 13.21
N ARG A 313 -13.40 -2.52 13.54
CA ARG A 313 -13.42 -3.73 12.69
C ARG A 313 -14.35 -4.82 13.20
N ILE A 314 -15.09 -4.53 14.26
CA ILE A 314 -15.99 -5.46 14.95
C ILE A 314 -17.41 -4.92 14.80
N LEU A 315 -18.34 -5.79 14.46
CA LEU A 315 -19.76 -5.51 14.52
C LEU A 315 -20.27 -5.78 15.91
N GLU A 316 -21.01 -4.83 16.46
CA GLU A 316 -21.56 -4.91 17.80
C GLU A 316 -23.06 -4.61 17.77
N GLN A 317 -23.81 -5.35 18.59
CA GLN A 317 -25.23 -5.08 18.80
C GLN A 317 -25.63 -5.49 20.22
N LEU A 318 -26.32 -4.59 20.91
CA LEU A 318 -26.86 -4.79 22.24
C LEU A 318 -28.24 -5.46 22.19
N ALA A 319 -28.39 -6.54 22.97
CA ALA A 319 -29.63 -7.25 23.24
C ALA A 319 -30.01 -7.11 24.72
N THR A 320 -31.21 -6.60 25.03
CA THR A 320 -31.66 -6.41 26.43
C THR A 320 -32.69 -7.46 26.79
N VAL A 321 -32.41 -8.26 27.82
CA VAL A 321 -33.37 -9.22 28.38
C VAL A 321 -33.91 -8.70 29.70
N GLN A 322 -35.22 -8.72 29.86
CA GLN A 322 -35.88 -8.39 31.12
C GLN A 322 -36.40 -9.66 31.79
N ALA A 323 -36.10 -9.79 33.08
CA ALA A 323 -36.73 -10.71 34.01
C ALA A 323 -37.74 -9.96 34.89
N LYS A 324 -38.97 -10.46 34.99
CA LYS A 324 -39.98 -9.97 35.95
C LYS A 324 -40.15 -10.96 37.08
N PHE A 325 -40.26 -10.46 38.29
CA PHE A 325 -40.40 -11.27 39.50
C PHE A 325 -41.80 -11.17 40.11
N GLU A 326 -42.10 -12.04 41.09
CA GLU A 326 -43.41 -12.10 41.74
C GLU A 326 -43.75 -10.84 42.54
N ASP A 327 -42.74 -10.18 43.13
CA ASP A 327 -42.91 -8.91 43.85
C ASP A 327 -43.19 -7.70 42.94
N GLY A 328 -43.30 -7.92 41.63
CA GLY A 328 -43.58 -6.89 40.63
C GLY A 328 -42.35 -6.16 40.10
N LYS A 329 -41.16 -6.37 40.69
CA LYS A 329 -39.93 -5.75 40.23
C LYS A 329 -39.39 -6.43 38.98
N SER A 330 -38.51 -5.72 38.27
CA SER A 330 -37.91 -6.20 37.04
C SER A 330 -36.41 -5.92 36.96
N LEU A 331 -35.67 -6.90 36.41
CA LEU A 331 -34.24 -6.81 36.14
C LEU A 331 -34.01 -6.84 34.63
N GLU A 332 -33.46 -5.75 34.08
CA GLU A 332 -33.02 -5.66 32.69
C GLU A 332 -31.51 -5.84 32.60
N LEU A 333 -31.07 -6.78 31.76
CA LEU A 333 -29.68 -7.11 31.51
C LEU A 333 -29.34 -6.86 30.05
N ASP A 334 -28.32 -6.03 29.83
CA ASP A 334 -27.81 -5.70 28.51
C ASP A 334 -26.68 -6.64 28.11
N PHE A 335 -26.84 -7.35 26.99
CA PHE A 335 -25.85 -8.28 26.45
C PHE A 335 -25.27 -7.73 25.16
N LEU A 336 -23.97 -7.44 25.17
CA LEU A 336 -23.24 -7.07 23.96
C LEU A 336 -22.91 -8.33 23.16
N ILE A 337 -23.45 -8.43 21.95
CA ILE A 337 -23.14 -9.49 20.98
C ILE A 337 -22.18 -8.89 19.96
N THR A 338 -21.06 -9.57 19.73
CA THR A 338 -19.95 -9.05 18.91
C THR A 338 -19.51 -10.03 17.84
N SER A 339 -19.04 -9.53 16.70
CA SER A 339 -18.38 -10.34 15.68
C SER A 339 -16.88 -10.52 15.94
N SER A 340 -16.27 -11.50 15.28
CA SER A 340 -14.84 -11.51 15.05
C SER A 340 -14.39 -10.32 14.17
N LYS A 341 -13.09 -10.01 14.18
CA LYS A 341 -12.53 -8.86 13.45
C LYS A 341 -12.55 -9.10 11.94
N VAL A 342 -13.22 -8.24 11.19
CA VAL A 342 -13.16 -8.22 9.71
C VAL A 342 -11.83 -7.64 9.23
N ASN A 343 -11.31 -8.06 8.07
CA ASN A 343 -10.06 -7.51 7.50
C ASN A 343 -10.13 -5.98 7.39
N SER A 344 -9.11 -5.27 7.88
CA SER A 344 -9.02 -3.80 7.86
C SER A 344 -9.11 -3.22 6.46
N GLU A 345 -8.62 -3.95 5.45
CA GLU A 345 -8.64 -3.49 4.06
C GLU A 345 -10.06 -3.34 3.50
N MET A 346 -11.07 -3.99 4.08
CA MET A 346 -12.47 -3.80 3.69
C MET A 346 -12.99 -2.41 4.03
N PHE A 347 -12.34 -1.71 4.96
CA PHE A 347 -12.70 -0.36 5.39
C PHE A 347 -11.86 0.72 4.71
N ASP A 348 -10.98 0.37 3.77
CA ASP A 348 -10.20 1.36 3.03
C ASP A 348 -11.14 2.29 2.26
N THR A 349 -10.94 3.60 2.40
CA THR A 349 -11.64 4.59 1.57
C THR A 349 -11.12 4.53 0.14
N ILE A 350 -11.86 5.13 -0.80
CA ILE A 350 -11.42 5.18 -2.20
C ILE A 350 -10.05 5.86 -2.35
N GLU A 351 -9.74 6.88 -1.55
CA GLU A 351 -8.45 7.57 -1.55
C GLU A 351 -7.32 6.65 -1.07
N VAL A 352 -7.58 5.84 -0.04
CA VAL A 352 -6.61 4.87 0.47
C VAL A 352 -6.36 3.76 -0.56
N ILE A 353 -7.42 3.27 -1.21
CA ILE A 353 -7.31 2.29 -2.29
C ILE A 353 -6.47 2.85 -3.44
N LYS A 354 -6.78 4.06 -3.92
CA LYS A 354 -6.01 4.77 -4.96
C LYS A 354 -4.55 4.93 -4.58
N LYS A 355 -4.26 5.32 -3.34
CA LYS A 355 -2.87 5.48 -2.87
C LYS A 355 -2.11 4.15 -2.87
N LYS A 356 -2.74 3.06 -2.41
CA LYS A 356 -2.12 1.73 -2.38
C LYS A 356 -1.90 1.16 -3.79
N SER A 357 -2.90 1.28 -4.66
CA SER A 357 -2.85 0.82 -6.06
C SER A 357 -1.76 1.59 -6.84
N HIS A 358 -1.69 2.91 -6.63
CA HIS A 358 -0.67 3.78 -7.22
C HIS A 358 0.75 3.41 -6.81
N LEU A 359 0.96 3.13 -5.52
CA LEU A 359 2.24 2.67 -4.99
C LEU A 359 2.70 1.37 -5.67
N VAL A 360 1.80 0.42 -5.89
CA VAL A 360 2.10 -0.84 -6.57
C VAL A 360 2.42 -0.61 -8.06
N ARG A 361 1.63 0.24 -8.72
CA ARG A 361 1.79 0.55 -10.16
C ARG A 361 3.06 1.36 -10.46
N ASN A 362 3.52 2.22 -9.55
CA ASN A 362 4.63 3.16 -9.82
C ASN A 362 5.95 2.85 -9.12
N ASN A 363 6.00 1.90 -8.19
CA ASN A 363 7.23 1.56 -7.48
C ASN A 363 7.89 0.31 -8.11
N PRO A 364 9.12 0.41 -8.67
CA PRO A 364 9.80 -0.72 -9.30
C PRO A 364 10.15 -1.87 -8.34
N ILE A 365 10.12 -1.66 -7.03
CA ILE A 365 10.31 -2.70 -6.00
C ILE A 365 8.96 -3.36 -5.66
N ALA A 366 7.86 -2.58 -5.64
CA ALA A 366 6.53 -3.08 -5.33
C ALA A 366 5.75 -3.61 -6.55
N SER A 367 6.24 -3.36 -7.78
CA SER A 367 5.63 -3.78 -9.05
C SER A 367 5.64 -5.31 -9.27
N SER A 368 6.38 -6.06 -8.44
CA SER A 368 6.25 -7.52 -8.35
C SER A 368 4.92 -7.96 -7.74
N LYS A 369 4.19 -7.05 -7.08
CA LYS A 369 2.86 -7.28 -6.54
C LYS A 369 1.81 -6.79 -7.53
N THR A 370 0.68 -7.49 -7.60
CA THR A 370 -0.47 -7.02 -8.37
C THR A 370 -1.32 -6.07 -7.54
N PRO A 371 -1.95 -5.04 -8.15
CA PRO A 371 -2.99 -4.27 -7.50
C PRO A 371 -4.07 -5.19 -6.92
N ARG A 372 -4.68 -4.74 -5.82
CA ARG A 372 -5.75 -5.48 -5.15
C ARG A 372 -6.92 -5.68 -6.12
N LYS A 373 -7.50 -6.88 -6.12
CA LYS A 373 -8.69 -7.22 -6.91
C LYS A 373 -9.97 -7.09 -6.08
N PRO A 374 -11.14 -6.91 -6.73
CA PRO A 374 -12.42 -6.97 -6.06
C PRO A 374 -12.56 -8.24 -5.22
N VAL A 375 -13.06 -8.08 -4.00
CA VAL A 375 -13.27 -9.17 -3.06
C VAL A 375 -14.56 -9.92 -3.39
N GLU A 376 -14.54 -11.25 -3.23
CA GLU A 376 -15.74 -12.09 -3.35
C GLU A 376 -16.67 -11.90 -2.14
N LEU A 377 -17.97 -12.13 -2.33
CA LEU A 377 -18.91 -12.01 -1.23
C LEU A 377 -18.62 -13.05 -0.12
N PRO A 378 -18.75 -12.65 1.15
CA PRO A 378 -18.46 -13.53 2.26
C PRO A 378 -19.46 -14.69 2.32
N SER A 379 -18.97 -15.88 2.69
CA SER A 379 -19.84 -16.99 3.07
C SER A 379 -20.37 -16.81 4.50
N SER A 380 -21.36 -17.60 4.91
CA SER A 380 -21.91 -17.57 6.28
C SER A 380 -20.89 -17.89 7.38
N LYS A 381 -19.70 -18.41 7.04
CA LYS A 381 -18.61 -18.71 7.98
C LYS A 381 -17.52 -17.63 7.99
N ALA A 382 -17.77 -16.48 7.35
CA ALA A 382 -16.76 -15.44 7.18
C ALA A 382 -16.48 -14.65 8.47
N ILE A 383 -17.41 -14.67 9.43
CA ILE A 383 -17.27 -14.09 10.76
C ILE A 383 -17.85 -15.05 11.78
N ASP A 384 -17.33 -14.99 13.00
CA ASP A 384 -17.91 -15.67 14.15
C ASP A 384 -18.68 -14.63 14.96
N VAL A 385 -19.92 -14.91 15.34
CA VAL A 385 -20.69 -14.04 16.24
C VAL A 385 -20.84 -14.72 17.59
N TYR A 386 -20.51 -14.00 18.66
CA TYR A 386 -20.52 -14.57 19.99
C TYR A 386 -20.96 -13.57 21.05
N THR A 387 -21.34 -14.14 22.19
CA THR A 387 -21.65 -13.46 23.43
C THR A 387 -20.95 -14.20 24.57
N PRO A 388 -20.47 -13.53 25.63
CA PRO A 388 -19.71 -14.21 26.68
C PRO A 388 -20.56 -15.16 27.56
N THR A 389 -21.85 -15.28 27.29
CA THR A 389 -22.85 -15.97 28.13
C THR A 389 -23.06 -17.45 27.77
N GLU A 390 -22.01 -18.16 27.36
CA GLU A 390 -22.14 -19.57 26.96
C GLU A 390 -22.45 -20.51 28.12
N LYS A 391 -21.85 -20.29 29.31
CA LYS A 391 -22.05 -21.12 30.49
C LYS A 391 -22.98 -20.44 31.50
N GLU A 392 -23.96 -21.19 32.03
CA GLU A 392 -24.93 -20.71 33.03
C GLU A 392 -24.26 -20.13 34.28
N VAL A 393 -23.19 -20.80 34.75
CA VAL A 393 -22.39 -20.38 35.90
C VAL A 393 -21.67 -19.04 35.73
N ASN A 394 -21.39 -18.64 34.48
CA ASN A 394 -20.71 -17.39 34.15
C ASN A 394 -21.68 -16.31 33.63
N PHE A 395 -22.99 -16.60 33.61
CA PHE A 395 -23.98 -15.74 32.98
C PHE A 395 -24.02 -14.34 33.61
N PHE A 396 -23.86 -14.24 34.93
CA PHE A 396 -23.85 -12.98 35.68
C PHE A 396 -22.47 -12.32 35.80
N SER A 397 -21.39 -12.99 35.35
CA SER A 397 -20.02 -12.49 35.53
C SER A 397 -19.74 -11.15 34.85
N LEU A 398 -20.48 -10.83 33.79
CA LEU A 398 -20.36 -9.57 33.04
C LEU A 398 -20.89 -8.34 33.79
N PHE A 399 -21.54 -8.54 34.95
CA PHE A 399 -22.21 -7.50 35.72
C PHE A 399 -21.55 -7.25 37.08
N ARG A 400 -20.47 -7.98 37.41
CA ARG A 400 -19.77 -7.94 38.72
C ARG A 400 -19.06 -6.61 38.99
N ASP A 401 -18.46 -5.98 37.98
CA ASP A 401 -17.71 -4.73 38.13
C ASP A 401 -18.59 -3.47 38.04
N LYS A 402 -19.92 -3.63 38.02
CA LYS A 402 -20.87 -2.55 37.72
C LYS A 402 -21.67 -2.18 38.96
N ALA A 403 -21.73 -0.90 39.28
CA ALA A 403 -22.52 -0.39 40.38
C ALA A 403 -24.02 -0.45 40.06
N ILE A 404 -24.88 -0.36 41.09
CA ILE A 404 -26.35 -0.23 40.91
C ILE A 404 -26.62 1.01 40.05
N GLY A 405 -27.04 0.80 38.80
CA GLY A 405 -27.27 1.85 37.80
C GLY A 405 -26.41 1.74 36.53
N ASP A 406 -25.36 0.91 36.52
CA ASP A 406 -24.47 0.77 35.36
C ASP A 406 -24.83 -0.46 34.49
N THR A 407 -25.37 -0.23 33.29
CA THR A 407 -25.74 -1.25 32.26
C THR A 407 -26.53 -2.47 32.75
N TYR A 408 -27.29 -2.28 33.82
CA TYR A 408 -28.47 -3.07 34.15
C TYR A 408 -29.45 -2.12 34.81
N ARG A 409 -30.74 -2.35 34.60
CA ARG A 409 -31.79 -1.52 35.21
C ARG A 409 -32.62 -2.42 36.09
N TYR A 410 -32.66 -2.08 37.37
CA TYR A 410 -33.57 -2.71 38.32
C TYR A 410 -34.64 -1.69 38.67
N GLN A 411 -35.88 -1.99 38.29
CA GLN A 411 -37.05 -1.15 38.51
C GLN A 411 -38.04 -1.84 39.43
#